data_AF-A0A075WH43-F1
#
_entry.id   AF-A0A075WH43-F1
#
_cell.length_a   1.000
_cell.length_b   1.000
_cell.length_c   1.000
_cell.angle_alpha   90.00
_cell.angle_beta   90.00
_cell.angle_gamma   90.00
#
_symmetry.space_group_name_H-M   'P 1'
#
loop_
_entity.id
_entity.type
_entity.pdbx_description
1 polymer ?
#
loop_
_entity_poly.entity_id
_entity_poly.type
_entity_poly.pdbx_seq_one_letter_code
_entity_poly.pdbx_strand_id
1 'polypeptide(L)'
;MYRYPVEVIADTYLSKVGGYSYELDRNEIGINVKALEMNTSIIANETLATLKRFEEIRPYFLRRKFVVVGIEESMDCYEMSANGEVVLPEEMEGSMEVGESVIVNTVEAFRIDGDYSNVIKAIKWRLDNQILRN
;
A
#
# COMPACT_ATOMS: atom_id res chain seq x y z
N MET A 1 14.24 -11.80 -14.27
CA MET A 1 12.83 -11.83 -13.84
C MET A 1 12.79 -11.26 -12.43
N TYR A 2 11.99 -10.22 -12.22
CA TYR A 2 11.85 -9.59 -10.90
C TYR A 2 11.11 -10.54 -9.95
N ARG A 3 11.52 -10.57 -8.67
CA ARG A 3 10.92 -11.47 -7.67
C ARG A 3 9.59 -10.95 -7.14
N TYR A 4 9.40 -9.64 -7.20
CA TYR A 4 8.25 -8.91 -6.69
C TYR A 4 7.84 -7.83 -7.71
N PRO A 5 6.64 -7.24 -7.58
CA PRO A 5 5.51 -7.76 -6.81
C PRO A 5 5.01 -9.11 -7.36
N VAL A 6 4.41 -9.95 -6.52
CA VAL A 6 3.77 -11.22 -6.94
C VAL A 6 2.28 -11.08 -6.76
N GLU A 7 1.49 -11.25 -7.82
CA GLU A 7 0.04 -11.23 -7.71
C GLU A 7 -0.45 -12.42 -6.88
N VAL A 8 -1.17 -12.14 -5.79
CA VAL A 8 -1.75 -13.17 -4.91
C VAL A 8 -3.25 -13.32 -5.11
N ILE A 9 -3.91 -12.23 -5.46
CA ILE A 9 -5.32 -12.10 -5.85
C ILE A 9 -5.35 -10.99 -6.90
N ALA A 10 -6.30 -11.02 -7.85
CA ALA A 10 -6.43 -10.00 -8.89
C ALA A 10 -6.23 -8.57 -8.32
N ASP A 11 -5.28 -7.83 -8.88
CA ASP A 11 -4.91 -6.46 -8.52
C ASP A 11 -4.44 -6.28 -7.04
N THR A 12 -4.00 -7.37 -6.41
CA THR A 12 -3.41 -7.41 -5.06
C THR A 12 -2.10 -8.18 -5.10
N TYR A 13 -1.03 -7.55 -4.64
CA TYR A 13 0.32 -8.04 -4.80
C TYR A 13 1.02 -8.21 -3.46
N LEU A 14 1.86 -9.25 -3.37
CA LEU A 14 2.84 -9.43 -2.31
C LEU A 14 4.17 -8.83 -2.76
N SER A 15 4.77 -8.01 -1.91
CA SER A 15 6.14 -7.54 -2.08
C SER A 15 6.87 -7.50 -0.74
N LYS A 16 8.09 -6.98 -0.74
CA LYS A 16 8.88 -6.68 0.45
C LYS A 16 9.18 -5.21 0.54
N VAL A 17 9.41 -4.70 1.75
CA VAL A 17 9.96 -3.36 1.94
C VAL A 17 11.42 -3.34 1.48
N GLY A 18 11.74 -2.50 0.52
CA GLY A 18 13.08 -2.36 -0.08
C GLY A 18 13.93 -1.30 0.61
N GLY A 19 13.29 -0.28 1.18
CA GLY A 19 13.97 0.84 1.82
C GLY A 19 13.08 2.06 1.93
N TYR A 20 13.71 3.19 2.24
CA TYR A 20 13.10 4.51 2.38
C TYR A 20 13.84 5.50 1.49
N SER A 21 13.11 6.37 0.79
CA SER A 21 13.71 7.35 -0.11
C SER A 21 13.13 8.74 0.10
N TYR A 22 14.02 9.73 0.06
CA TYR A 22 13.68 11.16 0.06
C TYR A 22 13.12 11.62 -1.30
N GLU A 23 13.29 10.81 -2.36
CA GLU A 23 12.79 11.10 -3.71
C GLU A 23 11.28 10.84 -3.86
N LEU A 24 10.66 10.18 -2.87
CA LEU A 24 9.24 9.87 -2.87
C LEU A 24 8.51 10.83 -1.94
N ASP A 25 7.41 11.42 -2.41
CA ASP A 25 6.56 12.23 -1.57
C ASP A 25 5.88 11.37 -0.50
N ARG A 26 5.45 12.01 0.60
CA ARG A 26 4.74 11.36 1.72
C ARG A 26 3.62 10.39 1.29
N ASN A 27 2.94 10.63 0.17
CA ASN A 27 1.81 9.82 -0.30
C ASN A 27 2.17 9.00 -1.54
N GLU A 28 3.44 8.72 -1.75
CA GLU A 28 3.96 7.90 -2.83
C GLU A 28 4.62 6.65 -2.28
N ILE A 29 4.56 5.59 -3.06
CA ILE A 29 5.39 4.40 -2.85
C ILE A 29 6.06 4.08 -4.18
N GLY A 30 7.33 3.73 -4.12
CA GLY A 30 8.11 3.43 -5.32
C GLY A 30 8.21 1.94 -5.54
N ILE A 31 8.08 1.50 -6.79
CA ILE A 31 8.41 0.13 -7.22
C ILE A 31 9.15 0.26 -8.56
N ASN A 32 10.18 -0.54 -8.77
CA ASN A 32 10.94 -0.56 -10.03
C ASN A 32 9.99 -0.62 -11.24
N VAL A 33 10.15 0.33 -12.17
CA VAL A 33 9.24 0.49 -13.30
C VAL A 33 9.13 -0.78 -14.15
N LYS A 34 10.25 -1.47 -14.40
CA LYS A 34 10.27 -2.73 -15.16
C LYS A 34 9.60 -3.86 -14.38
N ALA A 35 9.69 -3.87 -13.04
CA ALA A 35 8.99 -4.84 -12.22
C ALA A 35 7.47 -4.64 -12.29
N LEU A 36 7.00 -3.39 -12.29
CA LEU A 36 5.59 -3.07 -12.48
C LEU A 36 5.07 -3.58 -13.84
N GLU A 37 5.77 -3.25 -14.92
CA GLU A 37 5.43 -3.65 -16.29
C GLU A 37 5.38 -5.18 -16.48
N MET A 38 6.30 -5.91 -15.83
CA MET A 38 6.42 -7.36 -16.00
C MET A 38 5.45 -8.15 -15.13
N ASN A 39 5.18 -7.69 -13.91
CA ASN A 39 4.56 -8.52 -12.88
C ASN A 39 3.14 -8.07 -12.49
N THR A 40 2.69 -6.90 -12.95
CA THR A 40 1.46 -6.27 -12.42
C THR A 40 0.61 -5.63 -13.52
N SER A 41 -0.63 -5.27 -13.17
CA SER A 41 -1.51 -4.39 -13.95
C SER A 41 -1.37 -2.92 -13.54
N ILE A 42 -0.44 -2.59 -12.65
CA ILE A 42 -0.28 -1.25 -12.06
C ILE A 42 0.26 -0.29 -13.13
N ILE A 43 -0.45 0.82 -13.30
CA ILE A 43 0.01 1.97 -14.09
C ILE A 43 0.70 2.95 -13.14
N ALA A 44 2.01 3.13 -13.34
CA ALA A 44 2.83 4.07 -12.57
C ALA A 44 2.27 5.49 -12.65
N ASN A 45 2.33 6.23 -11.54
CA ASN A 45 1.85 7.59 -11.34
C ASN A 45 0.33 7.79 -11.47
N GLU A 46 -0.44 6.73 -11.76
CA GLU A 46 -1.90 6.77 -11.88
C GLU A 46 -2.60 5.88 -10.84
N THR A 47 -2.01 4.71 -10.57
CA THR A 47 -2.64 3.72 -9.71
C THR A 47 -2.45 4.07 -8.25
N LEU A 48 -3.55 4.07 -7.50
CA LEU A 48 -3.52 4.17 -6.04
C LEU A 48 -3.46 2.78 -5.41
N ALA A 49 -2.59 2.64 -4.41
CA ALA A 49 -2.47 1.44 -3.61
C ALA A 49 -2.64 1.74 -2.12
N THR A 50 -3.06 0.72 -1.38
CA THR A 50 -2.91 0.69 0.09
C THR A 50 -1.84 -0.33 0.45
N LEU A 51 -1.07 -0.03 1.49
CA LEU A 51 -0.11 -0.95 2.06
C LEU A 51 -0.69 -1.59 3.32
N LYS A 52 -0.49 -2.90 3.46
CA LYS A 52 -0.98 -3.66 4.61
C LYS A 52 0.04 -4.70 5.07
N ARG A 53 0.31 -4.74 6.38
CA ARG A 53 0.98 -5.87 7.04
C ARG A 53 0.00 -7.01 7.28
N PHE A 54 0.49 -8.25 7.26
CA PHE A 54 -0.36 -9.44 7.41
C PHE A 54 -1.23 -9.41 8.68
N GLU A 55 -0.69 -8.94 9.80
CA GLU A 55 -1.38 -8.89 11.09
C GLU A 55 -2.13 -7.57 11.34
N GLU A 56 -2.07 -6.61 10.42
CA GLU A 56 -2.69 -5.29 10.63
C GLU A 56 -4.19 -5.33 10.32
N ILE A 57 -5.01 -5.03 11.34
CA ILE A 57 -6.46 -4.86 11.19
C ILE A 57 -6.78 -3.37 11.26
N ARG A 58 -6.79 -2.72 10.08
CA ARG A 58 -7.17 -1.31 9.95
C ARG A 58 -8.45 -1.14 9.12
N PRO A 59 -9.47 -0.42 9.64
CA PRO A 59 -10.66 -0.08 8.87
C PRO A 59 -10.29 0.65 7.58
N TYR A 60 -11.01 0.37 6.48
CA TYR A 60 -10.68 0.89 5.15
C TYR A 60 -10.45 2.41 5.13
N PHE A 61 -11.37 3.19 5.71
CA PHE A 61 -11.32 4.65 5.69
C PHE A 61 -10.15 5.24 6.50
N LEU A 62 -9.47 4.43 7.31
CA LEU A 62 -8.26 4.82 8.03
C LEU A 62 -6.98 4.36 7.34
N ARG A 63 -7.07 3.63 6.22
CA ARG A 63 -5.91 3.17 5.46
C ARG A 63 -5.35 4.33 4.65
N ARG A 64 -4.04 4.51 4.75
CA ARG A 64 -3.32 5.47 3.93
C ARG A 64 -3.29 4.95 2.49
N LYS A 65 -3.60 5.84 1.54
CA LYS A 65 -3.50 5.58 0.11
C LYS A 65 -2.22 6.21 -0.40
N PHE A 66 -1.56 5.50 -1.31
CA PHE A 66 -0.33 5.93 -1.95
C PHE A 66 -0.48 5.89 -3.46
N VAL A 67 0.06 6.87 -4.16
CA VAL A 67 0.31 6.76 -5.60
C VAL A 67 1.49 5.81 -5.79
N VAL A 68 1.36 4.84 -6.70
CA VAL A 68 2.48 3.97 -7.04
C VAL A 68 3.34 4.67 -8.09
N VAL A 69 4.55 5.04 -7.73
CA VAL A 69 5.55 5.67 -8.61
C VAL A 69 6.46 4.59 -9.18
N GLY A 70 6.76 4.68 -10.48
CA GLY A 70 7.75 3.83 -11.12
C GLY A 70 9.16 4.33 -10.83
N ILE A 71 9.98 3.53 -10.17
CA ILE A 71 11.38 3.89 -9.90
C ILE A 71 12.20 3.59 -11.16
N GLU A 72 12.84 4.62 -11.70
CA GLU A 72 13.70 4.57 -12.87
C GLU A 72 15.19 4.42 -12.48
N GLU A 73 16.01 3.94 -13.41
CA GLU A 73 17.47 3.73 -13.20
C GLU A 73 18.23 5.02 -12.82
N SER A 74 17.67 6.19 -13.14
CA SER A 74 18.25 7.49 -12.80
C SER A 74 17.96 7.95 -11.37
N MET A 75 17.09 7.26 -10.64
CA MET A 75 16.73 7.62 -9.26
C MET A 75 17.70 6.97 -8.27
N ASP A 76 18.02 7.68 -7.19
CA ASP A 76 18.93 7.21 -6.14
C ASP A 76 18.40 5.95 -5.43
N CYS A 77 17.08 5.82 -5.29
CA CYS A 77 16.45 4.67 -4.67
C CYS A 77 16.31 3.43 -5.56
N TYR A 78 16.85 3.44 -6.79
CA TYR A 78 16.71 2.34 -7.73
C TYR A 78 17.16 0.98 -7.17
N GLU A 79 18.30 0.94 -6.50
CA GLU A 79 18.87 -0.27 -5.90
C GLU A 79 18.01 -0.83 -4.75
N MET A 80 17.19 0.01 -4.10
CA MET A 80 16.28 -0.43 -3.05
C MET A 80 15.12 -1.27 -3.61
N SER A 81 14.85 -1.20 -4.93
CA SER A 81 13.82 -1.96 -5.63
C SER A 81 14.40 -2.91 -6.69
N ALA A 82 15.64 -3.37 -6.52
CA ALA A 82 16.35 -4.18 -7.52
C ALA A 82 15.58 -5.44 -7.95
N ASN A 83 14.74 -6.03 -7.10
CA ASN A 83 13.87 -7.17 -7.42
C ASN A 83 12.37 -6.82 -7.41
N GLY A 84 12.00 -5.54 -7.38
CA GLY A 84 10.62 -5.05 -7.33
C GLY A 84 10.06 -4.91 -5.92
N GLU A 85 10.93 -4.76 -4.93
CA GLU A 85 10.58 -4.37 -3.57
C GLU A 85 9.91 -2.99 -3.54
N VAL A 86 9.04 -2.75 -2.56
CA VAL A 86 8.38 -1.45 -2.34
C VAL A 86 9.31 -0.54 -1.57
N VAL A 87 9.61 0.61 -2.14
CA VAL A 87 10.30 1.71 -1.47
C VAL A 87 9.26 2.65 -0.87
N LEU A 88 9.47 3.02 0.38
CA LEU A 88 8.60 3.90 1.14
C LEU A 88 9.19 5.33 1.14
N PRO A 89 8.36 6.35 1.39
CA PRO A 89 8.87 7.71 1.53
C PRO A 89 9.61 7.86 2.86
N GLU A 90 10.63 8.73 2.89
CA GLU A 90 11.54 8.90 4.04
C GLU A 90 10.79 9.21 5.35
N GLU A 91 9.66 9.92 5.31
CA GLU A 91 8.91 10.24 6.53
C GLU A 91 8.22 9.03 7.18
N MET A 92 8.21 7.89 6.48
CA MET A 92 7.75 6.61 7.01
C MET A 92 8.87 5.77 7.60
N GLU A 93 10.09 6.28 7.69
CA GLU A 93 11.23 5.54 8.24
C GLU A 93 10.91 4.95 9.62
N GLY A 94 11.22 3.66 9.79
CA GLY A 94 10.93 2.89 11.01
C GLY A 94 9.47 2.45 11.18
N SER A 95 8.56 2.80 10.25
CA SER A 95 7.17 2.31 10.30
C SER A 95 7.04 0.83 9.93
N MET A 96 7.95 0.33 9.10
CA MET A 96 8.06 -1.06 8.65
C MET A 96 9.53 -1.50 8.62
N GLU A 97 9.81 -2.79 8.80
CA GLU A 97 11.20 -3.27 8.73
C GLU A 97 11.62 -3.50 7.27
N VAL A 98 12.86 -3.15 6.91
CA VAL A 98 13.38 -3.48 5.57
C VAL A 98 13.44 -5.00 5.41
N GLY A 99 12.90 -5.50 4.30
CA GLY A 99 12.72 -6.93 4.03
C GLY A 99 11.41 -7.53 4.57
N GLU A 100 10.63 -6.77 5.35
CA GLU A 100 9.30 -7.17 5.81
C GLU A 100 8.36 -7.38 4.62
N SER A 101 7.56 -8.44 4.68
CA SER A 101 6.56 -8.73 3.64
C SER A 101 5.36 -7.80 3.78
N VAL A 102 4.97 -7.16 2.68
CA VAL A 102 3.85 -6.22 2.62
C VAL A 102 2.89 -6.57 1.49
N ILE A 103 1.60 -6.39 1.74
CA ILE A 103 0.57 -6.47 0.71
C ILE A 103 0.34 -5.09 0.11
N VAL A 104 0.49 -5.00 -1.21
CA VAL A 104 0.15 -3.85 -2.05
C VAL A 104 -1.22 -4.11 -2.67
N ASN A 105 -2.26 -3.43 -2.20
CA ASN A 105 -3.62 -3.65 -2.66
C ASN A 105 -4.12 -2.47 -3.49
N THR A 106 -4.44 -2.73 -4.76
CA THR A 106 -4.90 -1.72 -5.73
C THR A 106 -6.40 -1.85 -6.07
N VAL A 107 -7.02 -3.00 -5.74
CA VAL A 107 -8.46 -3.27 -5.89
C VAL A 107 -9.31 -2.21 -5.20
N GLU A 108 -8.88 -1.77 -4.01
CA GLU A 108 -9.74 -0.98 -3.13
C GLU A 108 -9.88 0.50 -3.52
N ALA A 109 -9.28 0.93 -4.63
CA ALA A 109 -9.59 2.23 -5.25
C ALA A 109 -10.91 2.21 -6.04
N PHE A 110 -11.38 1.03 -6.48
CA PHE A 110 -12.47 0.90 -7.46
C PHE A 110 -13.87 0.58 -6.85
N ARG A 111 -13.96 0.16 -5.58
CA ARG A 111 -15.18 -0.47 -5.01
C ARG A 111 -15.71 0.13 -3.70
N ILE A 112 -15.85 1.44 -3.62
CA ILE A 112 -16.81 2.02 -2.66
C ILE A 112 -17.87 2.77 -3.44
N ASP A 113 -18.98 2.08 -3.71
CA ASP A 113 -20.23 2.64 -4.23
C ASP A 113 -20.98 3.48 -3.15
N GLY A 114 -20.25 4.23 -2.32
CA GLY A 114 -20.83 5.12 -1.31
C GLY A 114 -21.69 4.45 -0.24
N ASP A 115 -21.70 3.10 -0.12
CA ASP A 115 -22.50 2.42 0.90
C ASP A 115 -21.78 2.39 2.26
N TYR A 116 -22.07 3.42 3.06
CA TYR A 116 -21.57 3.56 4.43
C TYR A 116 -22.46 2.87 5.48
N SER A 117 -23.47 2.11 5.09
CA SER A 117 -24.49 1.57 6.00
C SER A 117 -23.89 0.71 7.12
N ASN A 118 -22.89 -0.11 6.82
CA ASN A 118 -22.25 -0.98 7.80
C ASN A 118 -21.32 -0.20 8.75
N VAL A 119 -20.72 0.89 8.28
CA VAL A 119 -19.91 1.81 9.11
C VAL A 119 -20.80 2.56 10.09
N ILE A 120 -21.93 3.10 9.62
CA ILE A 120 -22.91 3.78 10.46
C ILE A 120 -23.47 2.83 11.53
N LYS A 121 -23.78 1.58 11.16
CA LYS A 121 -24.24 0.55 12.12
C LYS A 121 -23.20 0.27 13.20
N ALA A 122 -21.92 0.13 12.83
CA ALA A 122 -20.84 -0.14 13.79
C ALA A 122 -20.60 1.04 14.75
N ILE A 123 -20.67 2.28 14.25
CA ILE A 123 -20.54 3.48 15.09
C ILE A 123 -21.71 3.61 16.06
N LYS A 124 -22.96 3.43 15.58
CA LYS A 124 -24.15 3.47 16.44
C LYS A 124 -24.10 2.41 17.54
N TRP A 125 -23.78 1.17 17.17
CA TRP A 125 -23.65 0.09 18.15
C TRP A 125 -22.60 0.41 19.23
N ARG A 126 -21.46 1.02 18.87
CA ARG A 126 -20.43 1.41 19.84
C ARG A 126 -20.91 2.52 20.78
N LEU A 127 -21.61 3.53 20.25
CA LEU A 127 -22.18 4.62 21.06
C LEU A 127 -23.24 4.11 22.03
N ASP A 128 -24.16 3.27 21.56
CA ASP A 128 -25.23 2.70 22.38
C ASP A 128 -24.67 1.82 23.52
N ASN A 129 -23.60 1.06 23.25
CA ASN A 129 -22.95 0.23 24.26
C ASN A 129 -22.00 0.99 25.21
N GLN A 130 -21.61 2.22 24.88
CA GLN A 130 -20.90 3.11 25.82
C GLN A 130 -21.87 3.81 26.77
N ILE A 131 -23.10 4.11 26.32
CA ILE A 131 -24.16 4.70 27.15
C ILE A 131 -24.67 3.70 28.19
N LEU A 132 -24.67 2.40 27.89
CA LEU A 132 -25.10 1.33 28.82
C LEU A 132 -24.05 0.97 29.90
N ARG A 133 -22.86 1.58 29.86
CA ARG A 133 -21.76 1.32 30.81
C ARG A 133 -21.45 2.48 31.77
N ASN A 134 -22.20 3.58 31.70
CA ASN A 134 -22.21 4.67 32.68
C ASN A 134 -23.57 4.74 33.38
#